data_AF-A0A1L7LLJ5-F1
#
_entry.id   AF-A0A1L7LLJ5-F1
#
_cell.length_a   1.000
_cell.length_b   1.000
_cell.length_c   1.000
_cell.angle_alpha   90.00
_cell.angle_beta   90.00
_cell.angle_gamma   90.00
#
_symmetry.space_group_name_H-M   'P 1'
#
loop_
_entity.id
_entity.type
_entity.pdbx_description
1 polymer ?
#
loop_
_entity_poly.entity_id
_entity_poly.type
_entity_poly.pdbx_seq_one_letter_code
_entity_poly.pdbx_strand_id
1 'polypeptide(L)'
;MGLENPFILIDTNHDNSGKNHLEQFRIVRQTLINRDWNDKINQYARGFMIESYLEDGRQDQPEIFGKSITDPCLGWDKTEELIRELHETLRNIGTKN
;
A
#
# COMPACT_ATOMS: atom_id res chain seq x y z
N MET A 1 4.80 21.93 -14.62
CA MET A 1 5.42 21.79 -13.29
C MET A 1 6.89 21.52 -13.51
N GLY A 2 7.79 22.44 -13.14
CA GLY A 2 9.24 22.32 -13.39
C GLY A 2 9.94 21.33 -12.46
N LEU A 3 9.35 20.16 -12.23
CA LEU A 3 9.92 19.10 -11.41
C LEU A 3 10.81 18.24 -12.32
N GLU A 4 12.04 17.98 -11.87
CA GLU A 4 12.99 17.13 -12.59
C GLU A 4 12.53 15.66 -12.61
N ASN A 5 11.93 15.19 -11.51
CA ASN A 5 11.45 13.82 -11.35
C ASN A 5 10.01 13.81 -10.78
N PRO A 6 8.98 14.14 -11.57
CA PRO A 6 7.61 14.13 -11.09
C PRO A 6 7.14 12.69 -10.83
N PHE A 7 6.60 12.45 -9.63
CA PHE A 7 5.94 11.20 -9.28
C PHE A 7 4.86 11.44 -8.23
N ILE A 8 4.02 10.42 -8.05
CA ILE A 8 2.93 10.34 -7.10
C ILE A 8 3.21 9.12 -6.22
N LEU A 9 3.20 9.34 -4.91
CA LEU A 9 3.12 8.28 -3.91
C LEU A 9 1.65 8.13 -3.52
N ILE A 10 1.14 6.90 -3.50
CA ILE A 10 -0.25 6.62 -3.16
C ILE A 10 -0.31 6.16 -1.72
N ASP A 11 -0.95 6.97 -0.87
CA ASP A 11 -1.37 6.52 0.45
C ASP A 11 -2.47 5.47 0.32
N THR A 12 -2.30 4.34 0.98
CA THR A 12 -3.24 3.23 0.93
C THR A 12 -4.14 3.18 2.15
N ASN A 13 -3.88 3.99 3.20
CA ASN A 13 -4.72 4.06 4.40
C ASN A 13 -5.54 5.37 4.45
N HIS A 14 -5.75 5.92 5.65
CA HIS A 14 -6.50 7.13 5.94
C HIS A 14 -7.83 7.24 5.16
N ASP A 15 -8.04 8.33 4.41
CA ASP A 15 -9.27 8.58 3.67
C ASP A 15 -9.41 7.65 2.45
N ASN A 16 -8.30 7.17 1.87
CA ASN A 16 -8.34 6.25 0.73
C ASN A 16 -8.88 4.88 1.13
N SER A 17 -8.63 4.45 2.37
CA SER A 17 -9.17 3.21 2.94
C SER A 17 -10.53 3.38 3.63
N GLY A 18 -11.02 4.61 3.77
CA GLY A 18 -12.17 4.90 4.64
C GLY A 18 -11.90 4.50 6.10
N LYS A 19 -10.65 4.61 6.55
CA LYS A 19 -10.14 4.13 7.84
C LYS A 19 -10.28 2.62 8.07
N ASN A 20 -10.47 1.84 7.01
CA ASN A 20 -10.41 0.39 7.07
C ASN A 20 -9.07 -0.11 6.54
N HIS A 21 -8.11 -0.31 7.44
CA HIS A 21 -6.74 -0.74 7.13
C HIS A 21 -6.61 -1.99 6.23
N LEU A 22 -7.60 -2.88 6.18
CA LEU A 22 -7.59 -4.04 5.27
C LEU A 22 -7.79 -3.65 3.80
N GLU A 23 -8.37 -2.48 3.53
CA GLU A 23 -8.56 -1.95 2.18
C GLU A 23 -7.24 -1.56 1.51
N GLN A 24 -6.15 -1.45 2.27
CA GLN A 24 -4.80 -1.23 1.74
C GLN A 24 -4.46 -2.24 0.63
N PHE A 25 -4.83 -3.53 0.81
CA PHE A 25 -4.67 -4.56 -0.23
C PHE A 25 -5.43 -4.22 -1.52
N ARG A 26 -6.71 -3.84 -1.40
CA ARG A 26 -7.54 -3.51 -2.57
C ARG A 26 -6.96 -2.30 -3.29
N ILE A 27 -6.54 -1.26 -2.57
CA ILE A 27 -6.03 -0.01 -3.15
C ILE A 27 -4.71 -0.27 -3.89
N VAL A 28 -3.81 -1.08 -3.31
CA VAL A 28 -2.57 -1.52 -3.97
C VAL A 28 -2.89 -2.27 -5.26
N ARG A 29 -3.74 -3.31 -5.18
CA ARG A 29 -4.11 -4.14 -6.35
C ARG A 29 -4.75 -3.31 -7.46
N GLN A 30 -5.70 -2.45 -7.12
CA GLN A 30 -6.38 -1.58 -8.10
C GLN A 30 -5.42 -0.55 -8.72
N THR A 31 -4.50 0.01 -7.93
CA THR A 31 -3.46 0.88 -8.48
C THR A 31 -2.59 0.13 -9.48
N LEU A 32 -2.14 -1.09 -9.16
CA LEU A 32 -1.32 -1.87 -10.07
C LEU A 32 -2.04 -2.20 -11.37
N ILE A 33 -3.33 -2.55 -11.32
CA ILE A 33 -4.17 -2.73 -12.51
C ILE A 33 -4.22 -1.44 -13.34
N ASN A 34 -4.43 -0.29 -12.70
CA ASN A 34 -4.46 1.00 -13.38
C ASN A 34 -3.11 1.37 -14.00
N ARG A 35 -1.99 1.02 -13.35
CA ARG A 35 -0.63 1.20 -13.89
C ARG A 35 -0.35 0.27 -15.07
N ASP A 36 -0.93 -0.93 -15.12
CA ASP A 36 -0.77 -1.87 -16.24
C ASP A 36 -1.58 -1.40 -17.46
N TRP A 37 -2.77 -0.85 -17.23
CA TRP A 37 -3.68 -0.42 -18.30
C TRP A 37 -3.37 0.97 -18.87
N ASN A 38 -2.63 1.83 -18.16
CA ASN A 38 -2.41 3.23 -18.56
C ASN A 38 -0.96 3.72 -18.34
N ASP A 39 -0.25 3.98 -19.44
CA ASP A 39 1.15 4.42 -19.44
C ASP A 39 1.39 5.71 -18.64
N LYS A 40 0.45 6.67 -18.66
CA LYS A 40 0.59 7.90 -17.87
C LYS A 40 0.52 7.59 -16.38
N ILE A 41 -0.42 6.73 -15.97
CA ILE A 41 -0.51 6.30 -14.56
C ILE A 41 0.75 5.52 -14.18
N ASN A 42 1.22 4.61 -15.04
CA ASN A 42 2.46 3.86 -14.84
C ASN A 42 3.67 4.77 -14.57
N GLN A 43 3.81 5.83 -15.39
CA GLN A 43 4.92 6.77 -15.34
C GLN A 43 4.94 7.60 -14.05
N TYR A 44 3.77 7.98 -13.52
CA TYR A 44 3.67 8.89 -12.38
C TYR A 44 3.42 8.19 -11.04
N ALA A 45 2.58 7.16 -10.96
CA ALA A 45 2.36 6.41 -9.72
C ALA A 45 3.53 5.44 -9.48
N ARG A 46 4.43 5.78 -8.55
CA ARG A 46 5.72 5.06 -8.38
C ARG A 46 5.91 4.39 -7.03
N GLY A 47 4.99 4.56 -6.10
CA GLY A 47 5.10 3.89 -4.81
C GLY A 47 3.84 4.01 -3.97
N PHE A 48 3.86 3.30 -2.86
CA PHE A 48 2.77 3.22 -1.89
C PHE A 48 3.26 3.63 -0.51
N MET A 49 2.39 4.27 0.26
CA MET A 49 2.51 4.37 1.72
C MET A 49 1.58 3.33 2.35
N ILE A 50 2.12 2.52 3.26
CA ILE A 50 1.42 1.42 3.93
C ILE A 50 1.57 1.64 5.44
N GLU A 51 0.45 1.60 6.16
CA GLU A 51 0.47 1.58 7.63
C GLU A 51 0.40 0.13 8.11
N SER A 52 1.52 -0.29 8.71
CA SER A 52 1.74 -1.64 9.22
C SER A 52 2.34 -1.58 10.62
N TYR A 53 2.05 -2.59 11.42
CA TYR A 53 2.71 -2.81 12.71
C TYR A 53 2.80 -4.31 12.99
N LEU A 54 3.23 -4.70 14.19
CA LEU A 54 3.39 -6.13 14.51
C LEU A 54 2.02 -6.83 14.56
N GLU A 55 1.09 -6.20 15.28
CA GLU A 55 -0.26 -6.69 15.52
C GLU A 55 -1.28 -5.90 14.71
N ASP A 56 -2.35 -6.59 14.34
CA ASP A 56 -3.38 -6.08 13.46
C ASP A 56 -4.36 -5.12 14.15
N GLY A 57 -4.79 -4.10 13.41
CA GLY A 57 -5.79 -3.13 13.84
C GLY A 57 -5.24 -2.07 14.80
N ARG A 58 -6.11 -1.61 15.71
CA ARG A 58 -5.79 -0.60 16.74
C ARG A 58 -6.34 -0.99 18.11
N GLN A 59 -5.82 -0.36 19.14
CA GLN A 59 -6.28 -0.41 20.53
C GLN A 59 -6.38 1.00 21.10
N ASP A 60 -7.21 1.22 22.11
CA ASP A 60 -7.38 2.55 22.72
C ASP A 60 -6.33 2.83 23.81
N GLN A 61 -5.76 1.78 24.41
CA GLN A 61 -4.70 1.83 25.41
C GLN A 61 -3.58 0.87 25.00
N PRO A 62 -2.31 1.12 25.37
CA PRO A 62 -1.17 0.32 24.93
C PRO A 62 -1.04 -1.00 25.72
N GLU A 63 -2.05 -1.87 25.62
CA GLU A 63 -2.12 -3.15 26.34
C GLU A 63 -1.42 -4.28 25.58
N ILE A 64 -1.58 -4.30 24.25
CA ILE A 64 -0.97 -5.27 23.35
C ILE A 64 0.28 -4.65 22.75
N PHE A 65 1.44 -5.24 23.04
CA PHE A 65 2.70 -4.82 22.42
C PHE A 65 2.60 -4.94 20.90
N GLY A 66 3.04 -3.90 20.18
CA GLY A 66 3.06 -3.96 18.72
C GLY A 66 1.71 -3.72 18.04
N LYS A 67 0.68 -3.28 18.77
CA LYS A 67 -0.62 -2.86 18.20
C LYS A 67 -0.80 -1.35 18.28
N SER A 68 -1.29 -0.73 17.20
CA SER A 68 -1.37 0.73 17.07
C SER A 68 -2.32 1.34 18.10
N ILE A 69 -1.97 2.51 18.66
CA ILE A 69 -2.88 3.33 19.49
C ILE A 69 -3.56 4.47 18.71
N THR A 70 -3.18 4.65 17.44
CA THR A 70 -3.69 5.70 16.53
C THR A 70 -4.62 5.07 15.50
N ASP A 71 -4.27 5.13 14.22
CA ASP A 71 -5.00 4.51 13.12
C ASP A 71 -4.73 3.00 13.09
N PRO A 72 -5.71 2.18 12.66
CA PRO A 72 -5.51 0.74 12.56
C PRO A 72 -4.48 0.40 11.47
N CYS A 73 -3.61 -0.57 11.75
CA CYS A 73 -2.53 -0.99 10.86
C CYS A 73 -2.71 -2.44 10.41
N LEU A 74 -2.11 -2.80 9.27
CA LEU A 74 -1.91 -4.21 8.94
C LEU A 74 -0.95 -4.85 9.95
N GLY A 75 -1.26 -6.06 10.42
CA GLY A 75 -0.29 -6.88 11.17
C GLY A 75 0.88 -7.33 10.29
N TRP A 76 1.91 -7.90 10.92
CA TRP A 76 3.14 -8.31 10.23
C TRP A 76 2.89 -9.35 9.11
N ASP A 77 2.12 -10.39 9.41
CA ASP A 77 1.84 -11.47 8.44
C ASP A 77 1.19 -10.93 7.14
N LYS A 78 0.24 -10.00 7.29
CA LYS A 78 -0.43 -9.36 6.15
C LYS A 78 0.48 -8.40 5.41
N THR A 79 1.38 -7.74 6.14
CA THR A 79 2.38 -6.86 5.55
C THR A 79 3.36 -7.66 4.69
N GLU A 80 3.85 -8.79 5.21
CA GLU A 80 4.70 -9.70 4.45
C GLU A 80 3.97 -10.24 3.21
N GLU A 81 2.72 -10.68 3.35
CA GLU A 81 1.89 -11.11 2.23
C GLU A 81 1.79 -10.04 1.14
N LEU A 82 1.43 -8.80 1.51
CA LEU A 82 1.26 -7.68 0.58
C LEU A 82 2.57 -7.34 -0.14
N ILE A 83 3.70 -7.31 0.55
CA ILE A 83 5.00 -7.01 -0.06
C ILE A 83 5.42 -8.13 -1.02
N ARG A 84 5.20 -9.40 -0.66
CA ARG A 84 5.49 -10.53 -1.55
C ARG A 84 4.60 -10.51 -2.79
N GLU A 85 3.30 -10.22 -2.63
CA GLU A 85 2.37 -10.06 -3.75
C GLU A 85 2.78 -8.92 -4.69
N LEU A 86 3.17 -7.77 -4.14
CA LEU A 86 3.69 -6.63 -4.90
C LEU A 86 4.92 -7.02 -5.73
N HIS A 87 5.89 -7.69 -5.11
CA HIS A 87 7.10 -8.15 -5.79
C HIS A 87 6.77 -9.12 -6.94
N GLU A 88 5.94 -10.13 -6.68
CA GLU A 88 5.53 -11.10 -7.70
C GLU A 88 4.78 -10.44 -8.87
N THR A 89 3.87 -9.53 -8.56
CA THR A 89 3.10 -8.82 -9.60
C THR A 89 4.00 -7.97 -10.49
N LEU A 90 4.92 -7.20 -9.90
CA LEU A 90 5.84 -6.36 -10.67
C LEU A 90 6.84 -7.18 -11.48
N ARG A 91 7.32 -8.30 -10.95
CA ARG A 91 8.18 -9.24 -11.67
C ARG A 91 7.50 -9.77 -12.93
N ASN A 92 6.23 -10.17 -12.81
CA ASN A 92 5.46 -10.72 -13.92
C ASN A 92 5.12 -9.66 -15.00
N ILE A 93 4.94 -8.40 -14.61
CA ILE A 93 4.78 -7.29 -15.58
C ILE A 93 6.09 -7.05 -16.34
N GLY A 94 7.23 -7.05 -15.64
CA GLY A 94 8.55 -6.84 -16.25
C GLY A 94 8.93 -7.90 -17.29
N THR A 95 8.41 -9.13 -17.18
CA THR A 95 8.63 -10.23 -18.14
C THR A 95 7.70 -10.21 -19.35
N LYS A 96 6.69 -9.33 -19.40
CA LYS A 96 5.75 -9.22 -20.54
C LYS A 96 6.26 -8.30 -21.67
N ASN A 97 7.40 -7.64 -21.48
CA ASN A 97 8.04 -6.76 -22.47
C ASN A 97 9.23 -7.46 -23.14
#